data_AF-A0A8S4QPC0-F1
#
_entry.id   AF-A0A8S4QPC0-F1
#
_cell.length_a   1.000
_cell.length_b   1.000
_cell.length_c   1.000
_cell.angle_alpha   90.00
_cell.angle_beta   90.00
_cell.angle_gamma   90.00
#
_symmetry.space_group_name_H-M   'P 1'
#
loop_
_entity.id
_entity.type
_entity.pdbx_description
1 polymer ?
#
loop_
_entity_poly.entity_id
_entity_poly.type
_entity_poly.pdbx_seq_one_letter_code
_entity_poly.pdbx_strand_id
1 'polypeptide(L)'
;MNKPESVSSPSPYSKEECKLRLLEGKRDVIFARMQRMFDTAIQVESDSSKLPSLLSQASNIDTLRKEFELNLDLFNEAQLMLNPKAMINYQSWTSFEEMFCYVKQIMERHSNVDNTSSENDSARPISSFPKLKSHLPPIDLMEFDGQLTKFPLFYQQFKNMIHDT
;
A
#
# COMPACT_ATOMS: atom_id res chain seq x y z
N MET A 1 45.16 -30.93 -25.87
CA MET A 1 44.15 -29.95 -25.43
C MET A 1 42.82 -30.68 -25.29
N ASN A 2 42.44 -31.05 -24.07
CA ASN A 2 41.15 -31.70 -23.80
C ASN A 2 40.13 -30.64 -23.41
N LYS A 3 39.01 -30.60 -24.14
CA LYS A 3 37.85 -29.77 -23.86
C LYS A 3 37.05 -30.47 -22.74
N PRO A 4 36.68 -29.79 -21.64
CA PRO A 4 35.85 -30.42 -20.63
C PRO A 4 34.42 -30.52 -21.16
N GLU A 5 33.95 -31.75 -21.36
CA GLU A 5 32.54 -32.03 -21.58
C GLU A 5 31.78 -31.71 -20.29
N SER A 6 30.96 -30.66 -20.34
CA SER A 6 30.00 -30.35 -19.28
C SER A 6 28.95 -31.45 -19.27
N VAL A 7 29.09 -32.40 -18.33
CA VAL A 7 28.07 -33.39 -18.00
C VAL A 7 26.89 -32.62 -17.38
N SER A 8 25.98 -32.17 -18.23
CA SER A 8 24.65 -31.71 -17.83
C SER A 8 23.86 -32.94 -17.41
N SER A 9 23.85 -33.25 -16.11
CA SER A 9 23.00 -34.29 -15.54
C SER A 9 21.54 -34.01 -15.94
N PRO A 10 20.83 -34.95 -16.61
CA PRO A 10 19.45 -34.72 -16.99
C PRO A 10 18.58 -34.64 -15.74
N SER A 11 17.77 -33.58 -15.64
CA SER A 11 16.75 -33.43 -14.59
C SER A 11 15.86 -34.67 -14.57
N PRO A 12 15.57 -35.27 -13.39
CA PRO A 12 14.69 -36.43 -13.28
C PRO A 12 13.22 -36.10 -13.59
N TYR A 13 12.89 -34.82 -13.76
CA TYR A 13 11.55 -34.31 -14.05
C TYR A 13 11.44 -33.85 -15.49
N SER A 14 10.30 -34.14 -16.11
CA SER A 14 9.86 -33.51 -17.36
C SER A 14 9.73 -32.00 -17.20
N LYS A 15 9.73 -31.28 -18.33
CA LYS A 15 9.60 -29.82 -18.34
C LYS A 15 8.26 -29.38 -17.73
N GLU A 16 7.23 -30.17 -17.97
CA GLU A 16 5.85 -29.98 -17.51
C GLU A 16 5.75 -30.17 -15.99
N GLU A 17 6.42 -31.19 -15.43
CA GLU A 17 6.50 -31.41 -13.98
C GLU A 17 7.28 -30.28 -13.27
N CYS A 18 8.39 -29.82 -13.87
CA CYS A 18 9.12 -28.65 -13.36
C CYS A 18 8.23 -27.40 -13.32
N LYS A 19 7.44 -27.17 -14.38
CA LYS A 19 6.50 -26.05 -14.45
C LYS A 19 5.43 -26.15 -13.36
N LEU A 20 4.84 -27.34 -13.17
CA LEU A 20 3.82 -27.56 -12.14
C LEU A 20 4.36 -27.25 -10.74
N ARG A 21 5.56 -27.74 -10.41
CA ARG A 21 6.19 -27.47 -9.10
C ARG A 21 6.53 -26.01 -8.89
N LEU A 22 6.95 -25.30 -9.93
CA LEU A 22 7.20 -23.86 -9.86
C LEU A 22 5.90 -23.09 -9.58
N LEU A 23 4.81 -23.47 -10.25
CA LEU A 23 3.50 -22.87 -10.04
C LEU A 23 2.98 -23.16 -8.63
N GLU A 24 3.15 -24.38 -8.14
CA GLU A 24 2.82 -24.77 -6.77
C GLU A 24 3.58 -23.93 -5.73
N GLY A 25 4.90 -23.82 -5.86
CA GLY A 25 5.70 -23.01 -4.94
C GLY A 25 5.31 -21.53 -4.98
N LYS A 26 4.99 -20.99 -6.15
CA LYS A 26 4.51 -19.60 -6.28
C LYS A 26 3.15 -19.41 -5.61
N ARG A 27 2.22 -20.35 -5.79
CA ARG A 27 0.89 -20.36 -5.14
C ARG A 27 1.05 -20.28 -3.64
N ASP A 28 1.90 -21.14 -3.08
CA ASP A 28 2.08 -21.25 -1.63
C ASP A 28 2.71 -19.99 -1.03
N VAL A 29 3.68 -19.39 -1.72
CA VAL A 29 4.29 -18.12 -1.30
C VAL A 29 3.29 -16.97 -1.30
N ILE A 30 2.45 -16.87 -2.34
CA ILE A 30 1.43 -15.83 -2.45
C ILE A 30 0.36 -16.03 -1.35
N PHE A 31 -0.08 -17.26 -1.13
CA PHE A 31 -1.05 -17.60 -0.09
C PHE A 31 -0.51 -17.29 1.31
N ALA A 32 0.74 -17.69 1.61
CA ALA A 32 1.39 -17.40 2.89
C ALA A 32 1.58 -15.89 3.11
N ARG A 33 1.73 -15.10 2.04
CA ARG A 33 1.74 -13.64 2.15
C ARG A 33 0.37 -13.09 2.56
N MET A 34 -0.72 -13.61 1.99
CA MET A 34 -2.09 -13.26 2.40
C MET A 34 -2.37 -13.66 3.86
N GLN A 35 -1.97 -14.86 4.26
CA GLN A 35 -2.11 -15.31 5.65
C GLN A 35 -1.42 -14.36 6.63
N ARG A 36 -0.19 -13.92 6.35
CA ARG A 36 0.51 -12.96 7.22
C ARG A 36 -0.20 -11.61 7.36
N MET A 37 -0.80 -11.12 6.27
CA MET A 37 -1.61 -9.91 6.32
C MET A 37 -2.87 -10.12 7.16
N PHE A 38 -3.53 -11.26 6.98
CA PHE A 38 -4.71 -11.64 7.77
C PHE A 38 -4.39 -11.79 9.26
N ASP A 39 -3.30 -12.46 9.62
CA ASP A 39 -2.84 -12.58 11.01
C ASP A 39 -2.55 -11.22 11.63
N THR A 40 -1.94 -10.32 10.86
CA THR A 40 -1.69 -8.93 11.30
C THR A 40 -3.01 -8.17 11.46
N ALA A 41 -3.99 -8.39 10.58
CA ALA A 41 -5.31 -7.76 10.67
C ALA A 41 -6.09 -8.20 11.92
N ILE A 42 -6.02 -9.48 12.29
CA ILE A 42 -6.57 -9.98 13.57
C ILE A 42 -5.91 -9.28 14.76
N GLN A 43 -4.58 -9.11 14.71
CA GLN A 43 -3.87 -8.40 15.78
C GLN A 43 -4.28 -6.93 15.90
N VAL A 44 -4.62 -6.27 14.79
CA VAL A 44 -5.09 -4.87 14.79
C VAL A 44 -6.39 -4.70 15.58
N GLU A 45 -7.27 -5.70 15.57
CA GLU A 45 -8.52 -5.65 16.36
C GLU A 45 -8.25 -5.57 17.86
N SER A 46 -7.13 -6.13 18.34
CA SER A 46 -6.72 -6.07 19.74
C SER A 46 -5.72 -4.95 20.04
N ASP A 47 -4.89 -4.59 19.07
CA ASP A 47 -3.80 -3.61 19.20
C ASP A 47 -3.70 -2.74 17.94
N SER A 48 -4.34 -1.56 17.99
CA SER A 48 -4.34 -0.61 16.88
C SER A 48 -2.94 -0.07 16.53
N SER A 49 -1.93 -0.23 17.38
CA SER A 49 -0.55 0.14 17.05
C SER A 49 0.05 -0.69 15.90
N LYS A 50 -0.56 -1.85 15.58
CA LYS A 50 -0.17 -2.70 14.45
C LYS A 50 -0.68 -2.22 13.10
N LEU A 51 -1.60 -1.26 13.07
CA LEU A 51 -2.23 -0.77 11.84
C LEU A 51 -1.20 -0.28 10.79
N PRO A 52 -0.16 0.50 11.13
CA PRO A 52 0.83 0.93 10.13
C PRO A 52 1.57 -0.25 9.47
N SER A 53 1.83 -1.31 10.23
CA SER A 53 2.43 -2.54 9.69
C SER A 53 1.48 -3.23 8.72
N LEU A 54 0.19 -3.34 9.06
CA LEU A 54 -0.83 -3.90 8.17
C LEU A 54 -0.91 -3.10 6.85
N LEU A 55 -1.02 -1.77 6.93
CA LEU A 55 -1.13 -0.90 5.76
C LEU A 55 0.09 -1.03 4.85
N SER A 56 1.30 -1.13 5.43
CA SER A 56 2.52 -1.36 4.65
C SER A 56 2.49 -2.72 3.93
N GLN A 57 2.13 -3.79 4.64
CA GLN A 57 2.07 -5.15 4.06
C GLN A 57 1.00 -5.27 2.97
N ALA A 58 -0.16 -4.63 3.16
CA ALA A 58 -1.32 -4.68 2.30
C ALA A 58 -1.35 -3.60 1.19
N SER A 59 -0.27 -2.83 1.04
CA SER A 59 -0.15 -1.75 0.04
C SER A 59 -0.40 -2.19 -1.41
N ASN A 60 -0.18 -3.47 -1.74
CA ASN A 60 -0.43 -4.06 -3.05
C ASN A 60 -1.35 -5.29 -2.99
N ILE A 61 -2.26 -5.34 -2.01
CA ILE A 61 -3.14 -6.49 -1.78
C ILE A 61 -4.02 -6.84 -2.99
N ASP A 62 -4.53 -5.84 -3.71
CA ASP A 62 -5.34 -6.04 -4.92
C ASP A 62 -4.54 -6.68 -6.06
N THR A 63 -3.27 -6.31 -6.21
CA THR A 63 -2.35 -6.93 -7.17
C THR A 63 -2.08 -8.38 -6.78
N LEU A 64 -1.83 -8.63 -5.49
CA LEU A 64 -1.57 -9.97 -4.98
C LEU A 64 -2.74 -10.93 -5.24
N ARG A 65 -3.98 -10.45 -5.10
CA ARG A 65 -5.19 -11.21 -5.41
C ARG A 65 -5.24 -11.67 -6.86
N LYS A 66 -4.98 -10.74 -7.81
CA LYS A 66 -4.94 -11.06 -9.25
C LYS A 66 -3.80 -12.03 -9.58
N GLU A 67 -2.65 -11.87 -8.95
CA GLU A 67 -1.51 -12.77 -9.13
C GLU A 67 -1.81 -14.19 -8.62
N PHE A 68 -2.55 -14.30 -7.52
CA PHE A 68 -2.97 -15.60 -6.98
C PHE A 68 -3.97 -16.31 -7.90
N GLU A 69 -5.01 -15.60 -8.35
CA GLU A 69 -6.02 -16.10 -9.29
C GLU A 69 -5.36 -16.66 -10.55
N LEU A 70 -4.54 -15.84 -11.21
CA LEU A 70 -3.83 -16.22 -12.43
C LEU A 70 -2.89 -17.41 -12.19
N ASN A 71 -2.18 -17.43 -11.06
CA ASN A 71 -1.25 -18.51 -10.77
C ASN A 71 -1.98 -19.83 -10.48
N LEU A 72 -3.15 -19.78 -9.84
CA LEU A 72 -3.99 -20.94 -9.57
C LEU A 72 -4.57 -21.52 -10.87
N ASP A 73 -5.03 -20.66 -11.79
CA ASP A 73 -5.50 -21.11 -13.10
C ASP A 73 -4.39 -21.80 -13.90
N LEU A 74 -3.19 -21.19 -13.94
CA LEU A 74 -2.03 -21.80 -14.59
C LEU A 74 -1.62 -23.13 -13.93
N PHE A 75 -1.72 -23.22 -12.61
CA PHE A 75 -1.44 -24.46 -11.86
C PHE A 75 -2.43 -25.56 -12.23
N ASN A 76 -3.72 -25.23 -12.25
CA ASN A 76 -4.79 -26.16 -12.60
C ASN A 76 -4.68 -26.64 -14.06
N GLU A 77 -4.37 -25.73 -14.99
CA GLU A 77 -4.10 -26.05 -16.38
C GLU A 77 -2.92 -27.02 -16.50
N ALA A 78 -1.79 -26.72 -15.84
CA ALA A 78 -0.62 -27.61 -15.86
C ALA A 78 -0.92 -28.99 -15.25
N GLN A 79 -1.77 -29.04 -14.22
CA GLN A 79 -2.19 -30.29 -13.59
C GLN A 79 -3.05 -31.14 -14.55
N LEU A 80 -3.99 -30.51 -15.28
CA LEU A 80 -4.79 -31.18 -16.30
C LEU A 80 -3.96 -31.67 -17.49
N MET A 81 -2.95 -30.91 -17.90
CA MET A 81 -2.05 -31.30 -18.99
C MET A 81 -1.23 -32.55 -18.65
N LEU A 82 -0.80 -32.69 -17.39
CA LEU A 82 -0.10 -33.87 -16.90
C LEU A 82 -1.04 -35.05 -16.63
N ASN A 83 -2.25 -34.77 -16.10
CA ASN A 83 -3.26 -35.76 -15.81
C ASN A 83 -4.66 -35.22 -16.18
N PRO A 84 -5.21 -35.60 -17.35
CA PRO A 84 -6.53 -35.15 -17.80
C PRO A 84 -7.69 -35.58 -16.89
N LYS A 85 -7.46 -36.53 -15.97
CA LYS A 85 -8.45 -36.99 -14.98
C LYS A 85 -8.27 -36.32 -13.62
N ALA A 86 -7.35 -35.36 -13.49
CA ALA A 86 -7.17 -34.62 -12.26
C ALA A 86 -8.44 -33.82 -11.92
N MET A 87 -8.79 -33.82 -10.64
CA MET A 87 -9.89 -33.00 -10.14
C MET A 87 -9.33 -31.62 -9.76
N ILE A 88 -9.75 -30.60 -10.48
CA ILE A 88 -9.36 -29.22 -10.19
C ILE A 88 -9.97 -28.77 -8.86
N ASN A 89 -9.17 -28.10 -8.03
CA ASN A 89 -9.60 -27.60 -6.73
C ASN A 89 -9.35 -26.10 -6.58
N TYR A 90 -10.42 -25.34 -6.34
CA TYR A 90 -10.40 -23.90 -6.09
C TYR A 90 -10.63 -23.53 -4.62
N GLN A 91 -10.60 -24.49 -3.68
CA GLN A 91 -10.80 -24.20 -2.26
C GLN A 91 -9.80 -23.18 -1.71
N SER A 92 -8.55 -23.22 -2.18
CA SER A 92 -7.54 -22.23 -1.82
C SER A 92 -7.90 -20.83 -2.31
N TRP A 93 -8.59 -20.68 -3.44
CA TRP A 93 -9.14 -19.40 -3.89
C TRP A 93 -10.19 -18.87 -2.92
N THR A 94 -11.15 -19.70 -2.53
CA THR A 94 -12.19 -19.30 -1.57
C THR A 94 -11.59 -18.83 -0.25
N SER A 95 -10.67 -19.59 0.34
CA SER A 95 -10.01 -19.19 1.60
C SER A 95 -9.16 -17.94 1.44
N PHE A 96 -8.51 -17.75 0.28
CA PHE A 96 -7.77 -16.52 -0.02
C PHE A 96 -8.70 -15.31 -0.08
N GLU A 97 -9.85 -15.44 -0.72
CA GLU A 97 -10.85 -14.38 -0.86
C GLU A 97 -11.45 -13.96 0.48
N GLU A 98 -11.73 -14.93 1.36
CA GLU A 98 -12.22 -14.66 2.71
C GLU A 98 -11.21 -13.83 3.51
N MET A 99 -9.93 -14.21 3.48
CA MET A 99 -8.85 -13.47 4.13
C MET A 99 -8.69 -12.07 3.51
N PHE A 100 -8.71 -11.97 2.18
CA PHE A 100 -8.63 -10.71 1.45
C PHE A 100 -9.73 -9.74 1.88
N CYS A 101 -10.98 -10.20 1.88
CA CYS A 101 -12.13 -9.38 2.26
C CYS A 101 -12.02 -8.89 3.71
N TYR A 102 -11.59 -9.78 4.61
CA TYR A 102 -11.40 -9.41 6.02
C TYR A 102 -10.32 -8.32 6.18
N VAL A 103 -9.15 -8.47 5.53
CA VAL A 103 -8.09 -7.46 5.57
C VAL A 103 -8.58 -6.11 5.05
N LYS A 104 -9.31 -6.11 3.92
CA LYS A 104 -9.91 -4.88 3.35
C LYS A 104 -10.87 -4.22 4.34
N GLN A 105 -11.74 -5.01 4.98
CA GLN A 105 -12.70 -4.50 5.96
C GLN A 105 -11.99 -3.83 7.15
N ILE A 106 -10.92 -4.42 7.68
CA ILE A 106 -10.13 -3.82 8.77
C ILE A 106 -9.50 -2.50 8.31
N MET A 107 -8.88 -2.47 7.12
CA MET A 107 -8.29 -1.23 6.58
C MET A 107 -9.32 -0.11 6.42
N GLU A 108 -10.50 -0.42 5.88
CA GLU A 108 -11.59 0.54 5.68
C GLU A 108 -12.21 1.03 6.99
N ARG A 109 -12.34 0.15 7.99
CA ARG A 109 -12.83 0.51 9.32
C ARG A 109 -11.93 1.59 9.94
N HIS A 110 -10.62 1.42 9.83
CA HIS A 110 -9.65 2.36 10.40
C HIS A 110 -9.43 3.61 9.55
N SER A 111 -9.74 3.62 8.26
CA SER A 111 -9.67 4.84 7.44
C SER A 111 -10.82 5.82 7.71
N ASN A 112 -11.97 5.33 8.18
CA ASN A 112 -13.18 6.14 8.39
C ASN A 112 -13.30 6.75 9.81
N VAL A 113 -12.56 6.22 10.79
CA VAL A 113 -12.59 6.70 12.19
C VAL A 113 -11.95 8.09 12.34
N ASP A 114 -10.93 8.41 11.52
CA ASP A 114 -10.26 9.72 11.59
C ASP A 114 -11.12 10.88 11.04
N ASN A 115 -12.19 10.59 10.30
CA ASN A 115 -13.01 11.61 9.63
C ASN A 115 -14.36 11.91 10.32
N THR A 116 -14.74 11.21 11.39
CA THR A 116 -16.10 11.27 11.97
C THR A 116 -16.18 11.88 13.38
N SER A 117 -15.10 12.47 13.91
CA SER A 117 -15.07 13.05 15.26
C SER A 117 -15.17 14.58 15.30
N SER A 118 -16.04 15.20 14.49
CA SER A 118 -16.38 16.62 14.64
C SER A 118 -17.78 16.91 14.11
N GLU A 119 -18.81 16.52 14.86
CA GLU A 119 -20.11 17.22 14.90
C GLU A 119 -20.97 16.60 16.02
N ASN A 120 -21.55 17.46 16.86
CA ASN A 120 -22.39 17.16 18.04
C ASN A 120 -21.67 16.93 19.37
N ASP A 121 -21.43 18.02 20.12
CA ASP A 121 -22.13 18.14 21.41
C ASP A 121 -22.25 19.61 21.85
N SER A 122 -23.48 20.01 22.16
CA SER A 122 -23.79 21.32 22.71
C SER A 122 -23.70 21.25 24.23
N ALA A 123 -23.05 22.27 24.82
CA ALA A 123 -23.16 22.70 26.22
C ALA A 123 -22.59 21.78 27.32
N ARG A 124 -21.38 22.12 27.79
CA ARG A 124 -21.05 22.43 29.21
C ARG A 124 -19.55 22.78 29.35
N PRO A 125 -19.17 23.85 30.08
CA PRO A 125 -17.77 24.23 30.22
C PRO A 125 -17.21 23.69 31.56
N ILE A 126 -16.40 22.63 31.53
CA ILE A 126 -15.54 22.30 32.69
C ILE A 126 -14.14 21.88 32.19
N SER A 127 -13.20 22.80 32.44
CA SER A 127 -11.73 22.66 32.48
C SER A 127 -11.03 21.99 31.28
N SER A 128 -10.67 22.81 30.30
CA SER A 128 -9.71 22.50 29.25
C SER A 128 -8.27 22.67 29.72
N PHE A 129 -7.47 21.60 29.70
CA PHE A 129 -6.02 21.74 29.46
C PHE A 129 -5.81 22.22 28.01
N PRO A 130 -4.88 23.17 27.78
CA PRO A 130 -4.85 23.92 26.53
C PRO A 130 -4.28 23.07 25.38
N LYS A 131 -5.07 22.93 24.32
CA LYS A 131 -4.56 22.58 22.98
C LYS A 131 -3.57 23.68 22.59
N LEU A 132 -2.28 23.40 22.63
CA LEU A 132 -1.26 24.23 21.98
C LEU A 132 -1.53 24.15 20.48
N LYS A 133 -2.38 25.07 20.01
CA LYS A 133 -2.50 25.38 18.60
C LYS A 133 -1.14 25.93 18.20
N SER A 134 -0.32 25.13 17.53
CA SER A 134 0.84 25.63 16.79
C SER A 134 0.32 26.42 15.59
N HIS A 135 -0.28 27.58 15.84
CA HIS A 135 -0.52 28.56 14.82
C HIS A 135 0.86 29.08 14.40
N LEU A 136 1.15 28.98 13.10
CA LEU A 136 2.24 29.75 12.53
C LEU A 136 1.99 31.23 12.87
N PRO A 137 3.03 31.99 13.24
CA PRO A 137 2.89 33.43 13.42
C PRO A 137 2.26 34.02 12.16
N PRO A 138 1.25 34.88 12.28
CA PRO A 138 0.68 35.56 11.13
C PRO A 138 1.79 36.32 10.40
N ILE A 139 1.83 36.17 9.08
CA ILE A 139 2.77 36.89 8.23
C ILE A 139 2.22 38.31 8.07
N ASP A 140 2.91 39.31 8.62
CA ASP A 140 2.61 40.71 8.34
C ASP A 140 3.07 41.03 6.92
N LEU A 141 2.11 41.06 6.00
CA LEU A 141 2.32 41.61 4.66
C LEU A 141 2.29 43.13 4.77
N MET A 142 3.33 43.79 4.27
CA MET A 142 3.36 45.26 4.21
C MET A 142 2.28 45.75 3.24
N GLU A 143 1.29 46.46 3.77
CA GLU A 143 0.22 47.04 2.96
C GLU A 143 0.80 48.17 2.10
N PHE A 144 0.56 48.10 0.78
CA PHE A 144 1.01 49.13 -0.15
C PHE A 144 -0.01 50.26 -0.18
N ASP A 145 0.24 51.31 0.61
CA ASP A 145 -0.60 52.51 0.72
C ASP A 145 -0.31 53.57 -0.35
N GLY A 146 0.51 53.23 -1.36
CA GLY A 146 0.93 54.14 -2.42
C GLY A 146 2.00 55.16 -2.02
N GLN A 147 2.45 55.20 -0.76
CA GLN A 147 3.52 56.08 -0.32
C GLN A 147 4.89 55.47 -0.61
N LEU A 148 5.49 55.88 -1.74
CA LEU A 148 6.79 55.38 -2.21
C LEU A 148 7.95 55.57 -1.23
N THR A 149 7.82 56.50 -0.28
CA THR A 149 8.80 56.74 0.80
C THR A 149 8.93 55.55 1.76
N LYS A 150 7.90 54.71 1.87
CA LYS A 150 7.90 53.49 2.71
C LYS A 150 8.56 52.29 2.03
N PHE A 151 8.87 52.40 0.73
CA PHE A 151 9.44 51.33 -0.08
C PHE A 151 10.72 51.82 -0.80
N PRO A 152 11.78 52.17 -0.05
CA PRO A 152 12.98 52.78 -0.63
C PRO A 152 13.66 51.88 -1.69
N LEU A 153 13.60 50.55 -1.51
CA LEU A 153 14.11 49.58 -2.48
C LEU A 153 13.31 49.61 -3.79
N PHE A 154 11.98 49.69 -3.71
CA PHE A 154 11.12 49.82 -4.89
C PHE A 154 11.39 51.14 -5.63
N TYR A 155 11.48 52.25 -4.90
CA TYR A 155 11.75 53.56 -5.50
C TYR A 155 13.13 53.61 -6.19
N GLN A 156 14.16 53.05 -5.56
CA GLN A 156 15.50 52.98 -6.15
C GLN A 156 15.51 52.12 -7.43
N GLN A 157 14.79 51.00 -7.43
CA GLN A 157 14.70 50.10 -8.57
C GLN A 157 13.88 50.71 -9.73
N PHE A 158 12.78 51.40 -9.40
CA PHE A 158 11.99 52.18 -10.36
C PHE A 158 12.82 53.31 -10.98
N LYS A 159 13.57 54.06 -10.17
CA LYS A 159 14.45 55.14 -10.65
C LYS A 159 15.54 54.63 -11.58
N ASN A 160 16.14 53.49 -11.27
CA ASN A 160 17.14 52.84 -12.14
C ASN A 160 16.54 52.33 -13.45
N MET A 161 15.23 52.07 -13.50
CA MET A 161 14.55 51.53 -14.68
C MET A 161 13.99 52.63 -15.60
N ILE A 162 13.80 53.85 -15.09
CA ILE A 162 13.24 54.99 -15.85
C ILE A 162 14.31 55.98 -16.36
N HIS A 163 15.56 55.85 -15.92
CA HIS A 163 16.68 56.60 -16.51
C HIS A 163 17.59 55.70 -17.35
N ASP A 164 17.14 55.46 -18.59
CA ASP A 164 17.97 55.35 -19.78
C ASP A 164 17.09 55.70 -21.01
N THR A 165 16.83 56.99 -21.17
CA THR A 165 16.64 57.69 -22.45
C THR A 165 17.11 59.13 -22.28
#